data_AF-A0A7J9GBS2-F1
#
_entry.id   AF-A0A7J9GBS2-F1
#
_cell.length_a   1.000
_cell.length_b   1.000
_cell.length_c   1.000
_cell.angle_alpha   90.00
_cell.angle_beta   90.00
_cell.angle_gamma   90.00
#
_symmetry.space_group_name_H-M   'P 1'
#
loop_
_entity.id
_entity.type
_entity.pdbx_description
1 polymer ?
#
loop_
_entity_poly.entity_id
_entity_poly.type
_entity_poly.pdbx_seq_one_letter_code
_entity_poly.pdbx_strand_id
1 'polypeptide(L)'
;MVKIAFGSIGDSFSVGSLKAYLAEFIATLLFVFAGVGSAIAYGKLTSDAALDPPGLVAIAVAHAFALFVGVAIAANISGGHLNPAVTFGLAIGGNITILTGLFYWVAQCLGSIVACLLLQFVTNGL
;
A
#
# COMPACT_ATOMS: atom_id res chain seq x y z
N MET A 1 -14.17 7.31 -25.58
CA MET A 1 -14.18 5.89 -25.18
C MET A 1 -12.90 5.62 -24.43
N VAL A 2 -12.98 5.18 -23.18
CA VAL A 2 -11.79 4.74 -22.42
C VAL A 2 -11.30 3.43 -23.03
N LYS A 3 -10.04 3.37 -23.45
CA LYS A 3 -9.45 2.18 -24.07
C LYS A 3 -8.61 1.46 -23.03
N ILE A 4 -9.10 0.32 -22.54
CA ILE A 4 -8.32 -0.58 -21.68
C ILE A 4 -7.07 -1.04 -22.46
N ALA A 5 -5.90 -0.92 -21.84
CA ALA A 5 -4.63 -1.30 -22.44
C ALA A 5 -4.07 -2.55 -21.75
N PHE A 6 -3.80 -3.61 -22.53
CA PHE A 6 -3.25 -4.86 -21.98
C PHE A 6 -1.79 -4.70 -21.54
N GLY A 7 -0.98 -3.99 -22.34
CA GLY A 7 0.46 -3.82 -22.11
C GLY A 7 1.32 -4.85 -22.83
N SER A 8 2.63 -4.81 -22.60
CA SER A 8 3.60 -5.75 -23.17
C SER A 8 4.66 -6.13 -22.14
N ILE A 9 5.23 -7.33 -22.29
CA ILE A 9 6.28 -7.82 -21.37
C ILE A 9 7.50 -6.88 -21.39
N GLY A 10 7.93 -6.41 -22.57
CA GLY A 10 9.09 -5.52 -22.67
C GLY A 10 8.91 -4.21 -21.90
N ASP A 11 7.70 -3.64 -21.93
CA ASP A 11 7.36 -2.44 -21.15
C ASP A 11 7.32 -2.75 -19.65
N SER A 12 6.58 -3.80 -19.23
CA SER A 12 6.44 -4.17 -17.82
C SER A 12 7.75 -4.63 -17.15
N PHE A 13 8.75 -5.07 -17.92
CA PHE A 13 10.09 -5.40 -17.41
C PHE A 13 11.14 -4.32 -17.70
N SER A 14 10.71 -3.13 -18.12
CA SER A 14 11.60 -1.98 -18.24
C SER A 14 12.17 -1.56 -16.87
N VAL A 15 13.32 -0.87 -16.88
CA VAL A 15 13.91 -0.31 -15.66
C VAL A 15 12.94 0.64 -14.93
N GLY A 16 12.12 1.38 -15.69
CA GLY A 16 11.10 2.26 -15.13
C GLY A 16 10.04 1.47 -14.36
N SER A 17 9.50 0.41 -14.96
CA SER A 17 8.51 -0.45 -14.32
C SER A 17 9.05 -1.19 -13.10
N LEU A 18 10.29 -1.68 -13.16
CA LEU A 18 10.93 -2.31 -12.00
C LEU A 18 11.11 -1.34 -10.82
N LYS A 19 11.50 -0.08 -11.10
CA LYS A 19 11.52 0.99 -10.09
C LYS A 19 10.14 1.27 -9.52
N ALA A 20 9.12 1.28 -10.37
CA ALA A 20 7.73 1.49 -9.95
C ALA A 20 7.24 0.37 -9.02
N TYR A 21 7.56 -0.90 -9.31
CA TYR A 21 7.19 -2.04 -8.45
C TYR A 21 7.88 -1.95 -7.08
N LEU A 22 9.17 -1.57 -7.06
CA LEU A 22 9.87 -1.35 -5.79
C LEU A 22 9.25 -0.18 -5.00
N ALA A 23 8.86 0.90 -5.68
CA ALA A 23 8.20 2.03 -5.04
C ALA A 23 6.84 1.64 -4.44
N GLU A 24 6.01 0.90 -5.17
CA GLU A 24 4.74 0.36 -4.65
C GLU A 24 4.95 -0.57 -3.45
N PHE A 25 5.95 -1.46 -3.50
CA PHE A 25 6.30 -2.32 -2.38
C PHE A 25 6.67 -1.52 -1.14
N ILE A 26 7.61 -0.56 -1.25
CA ILE A 26 8.08 0.24 -0.10
C ILE A 26 6.94 1.11 0.43
N ALA A 27 6.20 1.78 -0.44
CA ALA A 27 5.17 2.71 -0.04
C ALA A 27 3.98 1.98 0.62
N THR A 28 3.55 0.83 0.08
CA THR A 28 2.52 0.00 0.73
C THR A 28 3.02 -0.61 2.03
N LEU A 29 4.28 -1.04 2.12
CA LEU A 29 4.88 -1.52 3.37
C LEU A 29 4.77 -0.46 4.46
N LEU A 30 5.25 0.76 4.19
CA LEU A 30 5.22 1.85 5.18
C LEU A 30 3.78 2.24 5.56
N PHE A 31 2.88 2.31 4.58
CA PHE A 31 1.47 2.60 4.82
C PHE A 31 0.81 1.57 5.74
N VAL A 32 0.96 0.27 5.43
CA VAL A 32 0.37 -0.81 6.22
C VAL A 32 1.04 -0.92 7.59
N PHE A 33 2.36 -0.76 7.67
CA PHE A 33 3.09 -0.80 8.93
C PHE A 33 2.58 0.26 9.92
N ALA A 34 2.42 1.50 9.46
CA ALA A 34 1.90 2.58 10.30
C ALA A 34 0.40 2.39 10.62
N GLY A 35 -0.41 2.02 9.62
CA GLY A 35 -1.85 1.81 9.79
C GLY A 35 -2.17 0.67 10.77
N VAL A 36 -1.69 -0.53 10.50
CA VAL A 36 -1.89 -1.71 11.36
C VAL A 36 -1.18 -1.51 12.70
N GLY A 37 0.04 -0.93 12.70
CA GLY A 37 0.77 -0.63 13.92
C GLY A 37 0.00 0.29 14.87
N SER A 38 -0.77 1.24 14.36
CA SER A 38 -1.63 2.10 15.19
C SER A 38 -2.75 1.31 15.89
N ALA A 39 -3.32 0.30 15.23
CA ALA A 39 -4.34 -0.57 15.82
C ALA A 39 -3.73 -1.50 16.89
N ILE A 40 -2.55 -2.08 16.63
CA ILE A 40 -1.82 -2.88 17.62
C ILE A 40 -1.44 -2.00 18.84
N ALA A 41 -0.98 -0.77 18.60
CA ALA A 41 -0.65 0.18 19.67
C ALA A 41 -1.87 0.52 20.53
N TYR A 42 -3.04 0.74 19.91
CA TYR A 42 -4.29 0.95 20.64
C TYR A 42 -4.66 -0.27 21.50
N GLY A 43 -4.62 -1.49 20.93
CA GLY A 43 -4.88 -2.72 21.68
C GLY A 43 -3.93 -2.86 22.87
N LYS A 44 -2.64 -2.59 22.66
CA LYS A 44 -1.63 -2.61 23.74
C LYS A 44 -1.90 -1.60 24.85
N LEU A 45 -2.30 -0.37 24.51
CA LEU A 45 -2.56 0.69 25.49
C LEU A 45 -3.85 0.46 26.27
N THR A 46 -4.81 -0.24 25.69
CA THR A 46 -6.14 -0.45 26.27
C THR A 46 -6.36 -1.85 26.82
N SER A 47 -5.34 -2.73 26.76
CA SER A 47 -5.46 -4.15 27.11
C SER A 47 -6.55 -4.86 26.30
N ASP A 48 -6.49 -4.68 24.98
CA ASP A 48 -7.40 -5.26 23.98
C ASP A 48 -8.87 -4.90 24.21
N ALA A 49 -9.13 -3.68 24.69
CA ALA A 49 -10.49 -3.17 24.81
C ALA A 49 -11.17 -3.03 23.44
N ALA A 50 -12.50 -3.04 23.44
CA ALA A 50 -13.27 -2.70 22.26
C ALA A 50 -12.89 -1.30 21.74
N LEU A 51 -12.99 -1.10 20.42
CA LEU A 51 -12.68 0.18 19.79
C LEU A 51 -13.60 1.28 20.33
N ASP A 52 -12.98 2.35 20.82
CA ASP A 52 -13.66 3.56 21.30
C ASP A 52 -13.40 4.76 20.36
N PRO A 53 -14.08 5.90 20.56
CA PRO A 53 -13.87 7.07 19.69
C PRO A 53 -12.42 7.59 19.67
N PRO A 54 -11.67 7.67 20.80
CA PRO A 54 -10.23 7.97 20.77
C PRO A 54 -9.41 7.01 19.90
N GLY A 55 -9.62 5.71 20.02
CA GLY A 55 -8.95 4.69 19.21
C GLY A 55 -9.28 4.84 17.72
N LEU A 56 -10.54 5.11 17.39
CA LEU A 56 -10.96 5.35 16.00
C LEU A 56 -10.23 6.57 15.41
N VAL A 57 -10.14 7.68 16.15
CA VAL A 57 -9.43 8.88 15.69
C VAL A 57 -7.94 8.58 15.49
N ALA A 58 -7.29 7.90 16.45
CA ALA A 58 -5.88 7.55 16.36
C ALA A 58 -5.57 6.70 15.12
N ILE A 59 -6.36 5.65 14.90
CA ILE A 59 -6.19 4.74 13.75
C ILE A 59 -6.48 5.47 12.43
N ALA A 60 -7.56 6.27 12.36
CA ALA A 60 -7.92 6.98 11.14
C ALA A 60 -6.86 8.02 10.73
N VAL A 61 -6.35 8.81 11.69
CA VAL A 61 -5.30 9.80 11.43
C VAL A 61 -3.99 9.13 11.01
N ALA A 62 -3.61 8.03 11.67
CA ALA A 62 -2.43 7.26 11.30
C ALA A 62 -2.51 6.75 9.85
N HIS A 63 -3.64 6.16 9.46
CA HIS A 63 -3.85 5.71 8.08
C HIS A 63 -3.82 6.87 7.08
N ALA A 64 -4.50 7.97 7.38
CA ALA A 64 -4.58 9.12 6.48
C ALA A 64 -3.19 9.75 6.24
N PHE A 65 -2.41 9.97 7.28
CA PHE A 65 -1.07 10.55 7.15
C PHE A 65 -0.07 9.58 6.54
N ALA A 66 -0.11 8.30 6.92
CA ALA A 66 0.76 7.29 6.31
C ALA A 66 0.46 7.12 4.81
N LEU A 67 -0.81 7.10 4.41
CA LEU A 67 -1.19 7.05 3.01
C LEU A 67 -0.78 8.33 2.26
N PHE A 68 -1.01 9.51 2.84
CA PHE A 68 -0.59 10.78 2.26
C PHE A 68 0.92 10.79 1.97
N VAL A 69 1.75 10.43 2.96
CA VAL A 69 3.20 10.35 2.79
C VAL A 69 3.57 9.28 1.76
N GLY A 70 2.97 8.09 1.87
CA GLY A 70 3.22 6.97 0.96
C GLY A 70 2.95 7.31 -0.52
N VAL A 71 1.83 7.98 -0.79
CA VAL A 71 1.51 8.49 -2.13
C VAL A 71 2.53 9.56 -2.55
N ALA A 72 2.84 10.53 -1.68
CA ALA A 72 3.74 11.63 -2.01
C ALA A 72 5.16 11.16 -2.38
N ILE A 73 5.71 10.17 -1.67
CA ILE A 73 7.05 9.65 -1.96
C ILE A 73 7.09 8.77 -3.22
N ALA A 74 5.97 8.15 -3.59
CA ALA A 74 5.89 7.22 -4.72
C ALA A 74 5.36 7.88 -6.02
N ALA A 75 4.72 9.05 -5.92
CA ALA A 75 4.00 9.71 -7.01
C ALA A 75 4.84 9.85 -8.29
N ASN A 76 6.09 10.30 -8.17
CA ASN A 76 6.96 10.53 -9.33
C ASN A 76 7.71 9.27 -9.81
N ILE A 77 7.43 8.09 -9.23
CA ILE A 77 8.07 6.82 -9.58
C ILE A 77 7.03 5.82 -10.11
N SER A 78 5.99 5.54 -9.33
CA SER A 78 4.94 4.58 -9.67
C SER A 78 3.57 5.22 -9.92
N GLY A 79 3.40 6.50 -9.61
CA GLY A 79 2.08 7.13 -9.48
C GLY A 79 1.45 6.96 -8.10
N GLY A 80 2.07 6.20 -7.19
CA GLY A 80 1.65 6.06 -5.79
C GLY A 80 0.25 5.48 -5.62
N HIS A 81 0.01 4.26 -6.13
CA HIS A 81 -1.31 3.63 -6.01
C HIS A 81 -1.52 3.04 -4.63
N LEU A 82 -0.53 2.29 -4.14
CA LEU A 82 -0.45 1.63 -2.83
C LEU A 82 -1.62 0.68 -2.51
N ASN A 83 -2.49 0.42 -3.49
CA ASN A 83 -3.78 -0.23 -3.28
C ASN A 83 -4.22 -0.94 -4.57
N PRO A 84 -4.54 -2.25 -4.50
CA PRO A 84 -5.01 -3.01 -5.65
C PRO A 84 -6.29 -2.44 -6.28
N ALA A 85 -7.23 -1.93 -5.47
CA ALA A 85 -8.47 -1.33 -5.95
C ALA A 85 -8.23 0.00 -6.70
N VAL A 86 -7.28 0.82 -6.22
CA VAL A 86 -6.87 2.05 -6.95
C VAL A 86 -6.23 1.68 -8.28
N THR A 87 -5.32 0.70 -8.26
CA THR A 87 -4.67 0.19 -9.47
C THR A 87 -5.69 -0.37 -10.47
N PHE A 88 -6.69 -1.09 -9.98
CA PHE A 88 -7.79 -1.61 -10.80
C PHE A 88 -8.61 -0.50 -11.44
N GLY A 89 -9.02 0.51 -10.67
CA GLY A 89 -9.76 1.66 -11.18
C GLY A 89 -8.98 2.39 -12.28
N LEU A 90 -7.67 2.57 -12.08
CA LEU A 90 -6.79 3.17 -13.08
C LEU A 90 -6.62 2.29 -14.32
N ALA A 91 -6.61 0.96 -14.18
CA ALA A 91 -6.52 0.03 -15.31
C ALA A 91 -7.80 0.06 -16.17
N ILE A 92 -8.98 0.06 -15.54
CA ILE A 92 -10.25 0.27 -16.25
C ILE A 92 -10.27 1.65 -16.92
N GLY A 93 -9.71 2.65 -16.24
CA GLY A 93 -9.55 4.02 -16.74
C GLY A 93 -8.52 4.18 -17.88
N GLY A 94 -7.77 3.14 -18.24
CA GLY A 94 -6.71 3.20 -19.25
C GLY A 94 -5.46 3.99 -18.82
N ASN A 95 -5.29 4.24 -17.51
CA ASN A 95 -4.17 5.00 -16.94
C ASN A 95 -2.98 4.11 -16.49
N ILE A 96 -3.17 2.79 -16.47
CA ILE A 96 -2.12 1.80 -16.31
C ILE A 96 -2.46 0.59 -17.18
N THR A 97 -1.47 -0.11 -17.71
CA THR A 97 -1.71 -1.35 -18.45
C THR A 97 -2.08 -2.48 -17.50
N ILE A 98 -2.89 -3.44 -17.96
CA ILE A 98 -3.29 -4.60 -17.16
C ILE A 98 -2.06 -5.36 -16.65
N LEU A 99 -1.08 -5.63 -17.51
CA LEU A 99 0.11 -6.41 -17.14
C LEU A 99 0.93 -5.70 -16.05
N THR A 100 1.19 -4.40 -16.20
CA THR A 100 1.90 -3.62 -15.17
C THR A 100 1.07 -3.51 -13.89
N GLY A 101 -0.26 -3.39 -14.00
CA GLY A 101 -1.17 -3.39 -12.86
C GLY A 101 -1.14 -4.68 -12.04
N LEU A 102 -0.99 -5.85 -12.68
CA LEU A 102 -0.82 -7.13 -11.98
C LEU A 102 0.48 -7.16 -11.16
N PHE A 103 1.58 -6.62 -11.69
CA PHE A 103 2.83 -6.52 -10.94
C PHE A 103 2.75 -5.50 -9.79
N TYR A 104 1.97 -4.43 -9.95
CA TYR A 104 1.65 -3.52 -8.84
C TYR A 104 0.93 -4.26 -7.71
N TRP A 105 -0.07 -5.11 -8.03
CA TRP A 105 -0.76 -5.91 -7.01
C TRP A 105 0.19 -6.84 -6.27
N VAL A 106 1.09 -7.52 -6.98
CA VAL A 106 2.09 -8.38 -6.35
C VAL A 106 2.97 -7.56 -5.41
N ALA A 107 3.48 -6.41 -5.85
CA ALA A 107 4.30 -5.52 -5.03
C ALA A 107 3.55 -5.01 -3.78
N GLN A 108 2.31 -4.55 -3.95
CA GLN A 108 1.46 -4.05 -2.86
C GLN A 108 1.15 -5.15 -1.83
N CYS A 109 0.75 -6.35 -2.29
CA CYS A 109 0.48 -7.48 -1.41
C CYS A 109 1.73 -7.93 -0.66
N LEU A 110 2.87 -8.03 -1.33
CA LEU A 110 4.14 -8.36 -0.68
C LEU A 110 4.56 -7.29 0.33
N GLY A 111 4.41 -6.01 0.01
CA GLY A 111 4.70 -4.90 0.92
C GLY A 111 3.84 -4.97 2.19
N SER A 112 2.54 -5.23 2.02
CA SER A 112 1.61 -5.43 3.13
C SER A 112 1.97 -6.64 4.01
N ILE A 113 2.27 -7.80 3.39
CA ILE A 113 2.69 -9.01 4.13
C ILE A 113 3.95 -8.73 4.95
N VAL A 114 4.97 -8.13 4.34
CA VAL A 114 6.22 -7.80 5.03
C VAL A 114 5.98 -6.82 6.16
N ALA A 115 5.12 -5.81 5.98
CA ALA A 115 4.74 -4.89 7.05
C ALA A 115 4.14 -5.62 8.27
N CYS A 116 3.20 -6.53 8.05
CA CYS A 116 2.58 -7.30 9.12
C CYS A 116 3.58 -8.24 9.82
N LEU A 117 4.47 -8.90 9.07
CA LEU A 117 5.53 -9.75 9.66
C LEU A 117 6.52 -8.92 10.49
N LEU A 118 6.90 -7.73 10.01
CA LEU A 118 7.75 -6.82 10.75
C LEU A 118 7.06 -6.34 12.02
N LEU A 119 5.79 -5.97 11.96
CA LEU A 119 5.00 -5.61 13.14
C LEU A 119 5.00 -6.74 14.15
N GLN A 120 4.62 -7.96 13.74
CA GLN A 120 4.62 -9.14 14.61
C GLN A 120 5.99 -9.34 15.28
N PHE A 121 7.09 -9.13 14.56
CA PHE A 121 8.43 -9.21 15.13
C PHE A 121 8.71 -8.10 16.16
N VAL A 122 8.47 -6.82 15.80
CA VAL A 122 8.84 -5.69 16.68
C VAL A 122 7.89 -5.49 17.85
N THR A 123 6.67 -6.04 17.79
CA THR A 123 5.70 -6.02 18.88
C THR A 123 5.79 -7.26 19.79
N ASN A 124 6.74 -8.17 19.53
CA ASN A 124 6.88 -9.45 20.22
C ASN A 124 5.63 -10.34 20.13
N GLY A 125 5.00 -10.40 18.96
CA GLY A 125 3.89 -11.31 18.65
C GLY A 125 2.51 -10.80 19.03
N LEU A 126 2.37 -9.50 19.34
CA LEU A 126 1.07 -8.82 19.42
C LEU A 126 0.44 -8.67 18.04
#